data_AF-A0A7Y2FM53-F1
#
_entry.id   AF-A0A7Y2FM53-F1
#
_cell.length_a   1.000
_cell.length_b   1.000
_cell.length_c   1.000
_cell.angle_alpha   90.00
_cell.angle_beta   90.00
_cell.angle_gamma   90.00
#
_symmetry.space_group_name_H-M   'P 1'
#
loop_
_entity.id
_entity.type
_entity.pdbx_description
1 polymer ?
#
loop_
_entity_poly.entity_id
_entity_poly.type
_entity_poly.pdbx_seq_one_letter_code
_entity_poly.pdbx_strand_id
1 'polypeptide(L)'
;MKKINKWMTQSVNKASNAWDSSIIENVKKFLLFIFVVLIVADVAFVFTDELPTISQVVLDSSPKYLIFIFLFGLATANIFFKRPLGSRLVSETKAVIILTLSILGLVLWGLNINDDNINCDNFNQIKASPIYQIVCKECMEDRQQYLNSNCNKVTKAMCSDPSRTFDFKLDLTTEIKLILLFGGFIFGFLFWPQFQYPDEHLRTSF
;
A
#
# COMPACT_ATOMS: atom_id res chain seq x y z
N MET A 1 31.96 36.50 21.33
CA MET A 1 31.67 35.25 20.57
C MET A 1 30.18 34.90 20.40
N LYS A 2 29.21 35.37 21.22
CA LYS A 2 27.78 35.01 21.08
C LYS A 2 27.04 35.51 19.82
N LYS A 3 27.54 36.53 19.11
CA LYS A 3 26.83 37.14 17.95
C LYS A 3 26.90 36.33 16.65
N ILE A 4 27.95 35.52 16.45
CA ILE A 4 28.17 34.79 15.19
C ILE A 4 27.25 33.57 15.07
N ASN A 5 26.98 32.88 16.19
CA ASN A 5 26.06 31.73 16.21
C ASN A 5 24.62 32.07 15.82
N LYS A 6 24.16 33.30 16.11
CA LYS A 6 22.79 33.73 15.79
C LYS A 6 22.61 34.04 14.31
N TRP A 7 23.65 34.50 13.63
CA TRP A 7 23.59 34.83 12.21
C TRP A 7 23.64 33.58 11.33
N MET A 8 24.53 32.62 11.66
CA MET A 8 24.59 31.33 10.95
C MET A 8 23.31 30.49 11.09
N THR A 9 22.70 30.45 12.28
CA THR A 9 21.42 29.75 12.46
C THR A 9 20.28 30.43 11.72
N GLN A 10 20.28 31.76 11.59
CA GLN A 10 19.29 32.47 10.78
C GLN A 10 19.45 32.23 9.28
N SER A 11 20.68 32.21 8.75
CA SER A 11 20.90 31.98 7.31
C SER A 11 20.67 30.53 6.90
N VAL A 12 21.01 29.55 7.73
CA VAL A 12 20.70 28.12 7.49
C VAL A 12 19.19 27.87 7.52
N ASN A 13 18.47 28.42 8.50
CA ASN A 13 17.00 28.30 8.58
C ASN A 13 16.30 29.01 7.41
N LYS A 14 16.86 30.11 6.89
CA LYS A 14 16.26 30.84 5.76
C LYS A 14 16.49 30.15 4.42
N ALA A 15 17.64 29.48 4.24
CA ALA A 15 17.93 28.68 3.05
C ALA A 15 17.15 27.35 3.03
N SER A 16 17.06 26.65 4.18
CA SER A 16 16.24 25.43 4.34
C SER A 16 14.76 25.70 4.05
N ASN A 17 14.21 26.79 4.59
CA ASN A 17 12.79 27.12 4.40
C ASN A 17 12.44 27.55 2.97
N ALA A 18 13.41 28.06 2.19
CA ALA A 18 13.18 28.53 0.82
C ALA A 18 13.31 27.41 -0.23
N TRP A 19 14.12 26.38 0.06
CA TRP A 19 14.22 25.19 -0.80
C TRP A 19 13.07 24.21 -0.57
N ASP A 20 12.50 24.18 0.64
CA ASP A 20 11.42 23.23 0.96
C ASP A 20 10.11 23.52 0.21
N SER A 21 9.65 24.78 0.08
CA SER A 21 8.30 25.07 -0.47
C SER A 21 8.10 24.68 -1.93
N SER A 22 8.97 25.17 -2.82
CA SER A 22 8.80 24.94 -4.26
C SER A 22 9.15 23.52 -4.69
N ILE A 23 10.18 22.91 -4.10
CA ILE A 23 10.62 21.55 -4.45
C ILE A 23 9.59 20.54 -3.95
N ILE A 24 9.10 20.67 -2.72
CA ILE A 24 8.08 19.76 -2.19
C ILE A 24 6.77 19.91 -2.96
N GLU A 25 6.39 21.12 -3.37
CA GLU A 25 5.20 21.32 -4.20
C GLU A 25 5.35 20.67 -5.59
N ASN A 26 6.53 20.79 -6.21
CA ASN A 26 6.82 20.14 -7.48
C ASN A 26 6.88 18.62 -7.35
N VAL A 27 7.46 18.07 -6.28
CA VAL A 27 7.44 16.64 -6.00
C VAL A 27 6.01 16.15 -5.78
N LYS A 28 5.17 16.90 -5.08
CA LYS A 28 3.73 16.56 -4.93
C LYS A 28 3.00 16.56 -6.27
N LYS A 29 3.22 17.58 -7.11
CA LYS A 29 2.65 17.64 -8.47
C LYS A 29 3.15 16.47 -9.33
N PHE A 30 4.42 16.12 -9.23
CA PHE A 30 5.00 14.98 -9.93
C PHE A 30 4.44 13.63 -9.46
N LEU A 31 4.32 13.43 -8.14
CA LEU A 31 3.68 12.24 -7.57
C LEU A 31 2.20 12.15 -7.96
N LEU A 32 1.47 13.26 -7.93
CA LEU A 32 0.09 13.33 -8.41
C LEU A 32 0.00 12.97 -9.89
N PHE A 33 0.91 13.49 -10.72
CA PHE A 33 0.98 13.17 -12.14
C PHE A 33 1.24 11.67 -12.36
N ILE A 34 2.22 11.08 -11.67
CA ILE A 34 2.46 9.63 -11.70
C ILE A 34 1.18 8.89 -11.31
N PHE A 35 0.51 9.31 -10.23
CA PHE A 35 -0.70 8.66 -9.75
C PHE A 35 -1.83 8.69 -10.80
N VAL A 36 -2.03 9.84 -11.45
CA VAL A 36 -3.00 9.98 -12.55
C VAL A 36 -2.62 9.10 -13.73
N VAL A 37 -1.34 9.07 -14.13
CA VAL A 37 -0.86 8.19 -15.21
C VAL A 37 -1.06 6.72 -14.86
N LEU A 38 -0.81 6.31 -13.61
CA LEU A 38 -1.04 4.95 -13.15
C LEU A 38 -2.53 4.59 -13.19
N ILE A 39 -3.43 5.49 -12.78
CA ILE A 39 -4.89 5.26 -12.89
C ILE A 39 -5.30 5.14 -14.35
N VAL A 40 -4.84 6.04 -15.22
CA VAL A 40 -5.18 6.00 -16.65
C VAL A 40 -4.63 4.73 -17.29
N ALA A 41 -3.40 4.33 -16.96
CA ALA A 41 -2.83 3.06 -17.40
C ALA A 41 -3.64 1.87 -16.87
N ASP A 42 -4.05 1.89 -15.61
CA ASP A 42 -4.90 0.85 -15.01
C ASP A 42 -6.22 0.71 -15.76
N VAL A 43 -6.91 1.82 -16.03
CA VAL A 43 -8.16 1.84 -16.82
C VAL A 43 -7.91 1.40 -18.27
N ALA A 44 -6.80 1.82 -18.89
CA ALA A 44 -6.45 1.38 -20.24
C ALA A 44 -6.19 -0.14 -20.30
N PHE A 45 -5.53 -0.69 -19.29
CA PHE A 45 -5.26 -2.12 -19.18
C PHE A 45 -6.52 -2.95 -18.93
N VAL A 46 -7.58 -2.37 -18.32
CA VAL A 46 -8.90 -3.04 -18.26
C VAL A 46 -9.45 -3.36 -19.66
N PHE A 47 -9.09 -2.59 -20.68
CA PHE A 47 -9.54 -2.82 -22.05
C PHE A 47 -8.62 -3.73 -22.87
N THR A 48 -7.49 -4.17 -22.32
CA THR A 48 -6.55 -5.09 -22.97
C THR A 48 -6.49 -6.40 -22.19
N ASP A 49 -7.03 -7.48 -22.74
CA ASP A 49 -7.09 -8.80 -22.08
C ASP A 49 -5.70 -9.44 -21.80
N GLU A 50 -4.62 -8.86 -22.33
CA GLU A 50 -3.27 -9.44 -22.28
C GLU A 50 -2.39 -8.94 -21.12
N LEU A 51 -2.72 -7.80 -20.49
CA LEU A 51 -1.86 -7.17 -19.49
C LEU A 51 -2.56 -7.06 -18.14
N PRO A 52 -1.97 -7.57 -17.04
CA PRO A 52 -2.56 -7.45 -15.72
C PRO A 52 -2.58 -5.97 -15.28
N THR A 53 -3.75 -5.51 -14.84
CA THR A 53 -3.93 -4.18 -14.27
C THR A 53 -3.14 -4.05 -12.98
N ILE A 54 -2.69 -2.83 -12.61
CA ILE A 54 -2.05 -2.57 -11.32
C ILE A 54 -3.01 -2.90 -10.17
N SER A 55 -4.31 -2.64 -10.37
CA SER A 55 -5.34 -3.08 -9.45
C SER A 55 -5.40 -4.60 -9.31
N GLN A 56 -5.26 -5.39 -10.39
CA GLN A 56 -5.07 -6.84 -10.31
C GLN A 56 -3.77 -7.23 -9.59
N VAL A 57 -2.64 -6.56 -9.85
CA VAL A 57 -1.37 -6.86 -9.15
C VAL A 57 -1.50 -6.64 -7.64
N VAL A 58 -2.22 -5.60 -7.21
CA VAL A 58 -2.51 -5.36 -5.79
C VAL A 58 -3.55 -6.35 -5.26
N LEU A 59 -4.57 -6.69 -6.05
CA LEU A 59 -5.60 -7.67 -5.71
C LEU A 59 -5.12 -9.12 -5.73
N ASP A 60 -4.01 -9.43 -6.39
CA ASP A 60 -3.37 -10.75 -6.47
C ASP A 60 -2.09 -10.81 -5.59
N SER A 61 -1.80 -9.71 -4.91
CA SER A 61 -0.63 -9.61 -4.03
C SER A 61 -0.76 -10.61 -2.89
N SER A 62 0.28 -11.44 -2.71
CA SER A 62 0.39 -12.41 -1.62
C SER A 62 0.09 -11.78 -0.25
N PRO A 63 -0.34 -12.55 0.76
CA PRO A 63 -0.40 -12.07 2.14
C PRO A 63 0.93 -11.49 2.65
N LYS A 64 2.06 -11.78 2.00
CA LYS A 64 3.35 -11.15 2.27
C LYS A 64 3.37 -9.64 2.00
N TYR A 65 2.40 -9.11 1.25
CA TYR A 65 2.30 -7.69 0.89
C TYR A 65 1.33 -6.87 1.77
N LEU A 66 0.83 -7.43 2.88
CA LEU A 66 0.01 -6.75 3.90
C LEU A 66 0.52 -5.35 4.26
N ILE A 67 1.84 -5.25 4.46
CA ILE A 67 2.50 -4.02 4.87
C ILE A 67 2.43 -2.96 3.78
N PHE A 68 2.60 -3.35 2.51
CA PHE A 68 2.53 -2.40 1.40
C PHE A 68 1.12 -1.84 1.23
N ILE A 69 0.08 -2.67 1.37
CA ILE A 69 -1.32 -2.23 1.33
C ILE A 69 -1.59 -1.20 2.44
N PHE A 70 -1.13 -1.49 3.67
CA PHE A 70 -1.27 -0.57 4.80
C PHE A 70 -0.50 0.74 4.58
N LEU A 71 0.77 0.66 4.17
CA LEU A 71 1.59 1.83 3.89
C LEU A 71 1.03 2.68 2.74
N PHE A 72 0.40 2.06 1.74
CA PHE A 72 -0.25 2.76 0.65
C PHE A 72 -1.46 3.56 1.14
N GLY A 73 -2.27 2.99 2.04
CA GLY A 73 -3.34 3.73 2.73
C GLY A 73 -2.80 4.93 3.51
N LEU A 74 -1.72 4.72 4.26
CA LEU A 74 -1.04 5.77 5.03
C LEU A 74 -0.51 6.90 4.12
N ALA A 75 0.13 6.54 3.01
CA ALA A 75 0.63 7.50 2.03
C ALA A 75 -0.52 8.30 1.40
N THR A 76 -1.62 7.63 1.04
CA THR A 76 -2.82 8.26 0.48
C THR A 76 -3.40 9.32 1.44
N ALA A 77 -3.54 8.99 2.72
CA ALA A 77 -4.00 9.95 3.72
C ALA A 77 -3.09 11.18 3.80
N ASN A 78 -1.78 10.99 3.73
CA ASN A 78 -0.81 12.10 3.83
C ASN A 78 -0.73 12.98 2.59
N ILE A 79 -0.91 12.41 1.41
CA ILE A 79 -0.84 13.16 0.15
C ILE A 79 -2.11 13.98 -0.05
N PHE A 80 -3.27 13.36 0.16
CA PHE A 80 -4.55 13.96 -0.23
C PHE A 80 -5.28 14.69 0.90
N PHE A 81 -5.09 14.28 2.17
CA PHE A 81 -5.85 14.82 3.30
C PHE A 81 -4.93 15.62 4.23
N LYS A 82 -4.85 16.93 3.97
CA LYS A 82 -4.16 17.85 4.87
C LYS A 82 -5.02 18.12 6.10
N ARG A 83 -4.48 17.94 7.32
CA ARG A 83 -5.21 18.24 8.56
C ARG A 83 -5.12 19.72 8.94
N PRO A 84 -6.22 20.35 9.38
CA PRO A 84 -6.20 21.74 9.83
C PRO A 84 -5.35 21.91 11.10
N LEU A 85 -4.67 23.05 11.21
CA LEU A 85 -3.80 23.39 12.34
C LEU A 85 -4.58 23.33 13.67
N GLY A 86 -4.04 22.60 14.65
CA GLY A 86 -4.53 22.58 16.03
C GLY A 86 -5.04 21.22 16.54
N SER A 87 -5.32 20.25 15.66
CA SER A 87 -5.88 18.95 16.07
C SER A 87 -4.83 17.86 16.32
N ARG A 88 -3.71 18.18 17.00
CA ARG A 88 -2.73 17.15 17.39
C ARG A 88 -3.32 16.24 18.47
N LEU A 89 -3.93 15.13 18.04
CA LEU A 89 -4.44 14.08 18.94
C LEU A 89 -3.31 13.39 19.71
N VAL A 90 -2.13 13.25 19.11
CA VAL A 90 -1.01 12.46 19.64
C VAL A 90 0.33 13.15 19.37
N SER A 91 1.29 13.02 20.30
CA SER A 91 2.67 13.47 20.12
C SER A 91 3.38 12.69 19.01
N GLU A 92 4.26 13.35 18.24
CA GLU A 92 5.01 12.77 17.13
C GLU A 92 5.77 11.49 17.54
N THR A 93 6.41 11.49 18.71
CA THR A 93 7.14 10.32 19.24
C THR A 93 6.20 9.13 19.48
N LYS A 94 4.99 9.38 19.99
CA LYS A 94 3.99 8.34 20.22
C LYS A 94 3.45 7.79 18.89
N ALA A 95 3.24 8.65 17.90
CA ALA A 95 2.81 8.22 16.56
C ALA A 95 3.83 7.30 15.88
N VAL A 96 5.12 7.61 15.98
CA VAL A 96 6.20 6.76 15.46
C VAL A 96 6.22 5.41 16.16
N ILE A 97 6.10 5.37 17.49
CA ILE A 97 6.05 4.12 18.25
C ILE A 97 4.86 3.25 17.81
N ILE A 98 3.67 3.85 17.69
CA ILE A 98 2.48 3.10 17.26
C ILE A 98 2.66 2.57 15.84
N LEU A 99 3.20 3.37 14.90
CA LEU A 99 3.46 2.89 13.55
C LEU A 99 4.40 1.68 13.55
N THR A 100 5.50 1.77 14.28
CA THR A 100 6.48 0.68 14.37
C THR A 100 5.84 -0.59 14.93
N LEU A 101 5.00 -0.47 15.96
CA LEU A 101 4.25 -1.61 16.51
C LEU A 101 3.22 -2.16 15.51
N SER A 102 2.52 -1.31 14.76
CA SER A 102 1.60 -1.75 13.71
C SER A 102 2.31 -2.50 12.59
N ILE A 103 3.45 -1.98 12.11
CA ILE A 103 4.26 -2.65 11.10
C ILE A 103 4.77 -3.99 11.63
N LEU A 104 5.31 -4.02 12.86
CA LEU A 104 5.79 -5.26 13.47
C LEU A 104 4.66 -6.30 13.60
N GLY A 105 3.48 -5.87 14.04
CA GLY A 105 2.29 -6.73 14.13
C GLY A 105 1.89 -7.31 12.77
N LEU A 106 1.90 -6.48 11.71
CA LEU A 106 1.59 -6.94 10.35
C LEU A 106 2.67 -7.88 9.79
N VAL A 107 3.95 -7.64 10.08
CA VAL A 107 5.04 -8.56 9.71
C VAL A 107 4.85 -9.91 10.40
N LEU A 108 4.66 -9.91 11.72
CA LEU A 108 4.48 -11.14 12.49
C LEU A 108 3.24 -11.90 12.03
N TRP A 109 2.15 -11.19 11.73
CA TRP A 109 0.96 -11.81 11.17
C TRP A 109 1.23 -12.42 9.80
N GLY A 110 1.86 -11.68 8.88
CA GLY A 110 2.20 -12.16 7.55
C GLY A 110 3.13 -13.38 7.55
N LEU A 111 4.08 -13.45 8.49
CA LEU A 111 4.99 -14.59 8.65
C LEU A 111 4.30 -15.83 9.24
N ASN A 112 3.25 -15.63 10.05
CA ASN A 112 2.48 -16.73 10.63
C ASN A 112 1.46 -17.33 9.64
N ILE A 113 1.31 -16.73 8.46
CA ILE A 113 0.52 -17.30 7.37
C ILE A 113 1.40 -18.36 6.71
N ASN A 114 1.22 -19.60 7.13
CA ASN A 114 1.82 -20.74 6.47
C ASN A 114 1.10 -20.92 5.12
N ASP A 115 1.80 -20.59 4.02
CA ASP A 115 1.51 -21.18 2.71
C ASP A 115 1.96 -22.65 2.82
N ASP A 116 1.17 -23.49 3.50
CA ASP A 116 1.33 -24.94 3.35
C ASP A 116 1.23 -25.22 1.84
N ASN A 117 2.10 -26.08 1.28
CA ASN A 117 2.12 -26.40 -0.15
C ASN A 117 0.72 -26.85 -0.62
N ILE A 118 -0.10 -25.90 -1.06
CA ILE A 118 -1.44 -26.16 -1.54
C ILE A 118 -1.27 -26.81 -2.90
N ASN A 119 -1.82 -28.00 -3.05
CA ASN A 119 -1.77 -28.76 -4.28
C ASN A 119 -3.15 -29.36 -4.56
N CYS A 120 -3.25 -30.02 -5.71
CA CYS A 120 -4.47 -30.70 -6.14
C CYS A 120 -5.00 -31.76 -5.15
N ASP A 121 -4.15 -32.29 -4.26
CA ASP A 121 -4.54 -33.32 -3.30
C ASP A 121 -5.20 -32.73 -2.04
N ASN A 122 -4.73 -31.56 -1.60
CA ASN A 122 -5.10 -30.96 -0.31
C ASN A 122 -5.95 -29.67 -0.40
N PHE A 123 -6.12 -29.05 -1.58
CA PHE A 123 -6.83 -27.77 -1.69
C PHE A 123 -8.27 -27.81 -1.15
N ASN A 124 -8.95 -28.96 -1.27
CA ASN A 124 -10.31 -29.15 -0.77
C ASN A 124 -10.39 -29.33 0.77
N GLN A 125 -9.26 -29.61 1.43
CA GLN A 125 -9.20 -29.81 2.88
C GLN A 125 -8.97 -28.50 3.63
N ILE A 126 -8.44 -27.49 2.93
CA ILE A 126 -8.24 -26.16 3.48
C ILE A 126 -9.60 -25.47 3.53
N LYS A 127 -10.16 -25.37 4.74
CA LYS A 127 -11.41 -24.65 4.96
C LYS A 127 -11.22 -23.18 4.57
N ALA A 128 -12.10 -22.69 3.71
CA ALA A 128 -12.20 -21.26 3.41
C ALA A 128 -12.34 -20.49 4.72
N SER A 129 -11.38 -19.60 4.98
CA SER A 129 -11.41 -18.68 6.11
C SER A 129 -12.00 -17.36 5.63
N PRO A 130 -12.74 -16.61 6.45
CA PRO A 130 -13.16 -15.25 6.07
C PRO A 130 -11.97 -14.32 5.77
N ILE A 131 -10.76 -14.72 6.19
CA ILE A 131 -9.53 -13.94 6.01
C ILE A 131 -8.77 -14.34 4.74
N TYR A 132 -8.84 -15.61 4.35
CA TYR A 132 -8.01 -16.17 3.28
C TYR A 132 -8.86 -16.92 2.26
N GLN A 133 -8.54 -16.71 0.99
CA GLN A 133 -9.10 -17.44 -0.14
C GLN A 133 -7.99 -18.18 -0.88
N ILE A 134 -8.32 -19.32 -1.47
CA ILE A 134 -7.40 -20.07 -2.33
C ILE A 134 -7.58 -19.58 -3.75
N VAL A 135 -6.50 -19.06 -4.32
CA VAL A 135 -6.44 -18.62 -5.72
C VAL A 135 -5.59 -19.62 -6.47
N CYS A 136 -5.99 -19.94 -7.70
CA CYS A 136 -5.29 -20.89 -8.55
C CYS A 136 -4.97 -20.20 -9.86
N LYS A 137 -3.80 -20.57 -10.36
CA LYS A 137 -3.30 -20.23 -11.67
C LYS A 137 -3.37 -21.49 -12.50
N GLU A 138 -4.19 -21.46 -13.54
CA GLU A 138 -4.22 -22.49 -14.57
C GLU A 138 -3.19 -22.15 -15.64
N CYS A 139 -2.26 -23.07 -15.90
CA CYS A 139 -1.29 -23.00 -16.98
C CYS A 139 -1.63 -24.09 -18.01
N MET A 140 -1.91 -23.70 -19.25
CA MET A 140 -2.11 -24.61 -20.38
C MET A 140 -0.81 -24.70 -21.19
N GLU A 141 -0.38 -25.90 -21.58
CA GLU A 141 0.89 -26.10 -22.32
C GLU A 141 1.02 -25.24 -23.58
N ASP A 142 -0.10 -24.96 -24.27
CA ASP A 142 -0.12 -24.22 -25.53
C ASP A 142 -0.43 -22.71 -25.39
N ARG A 143 -0.71 -22.21 -24.18
CA ARG A 143 -1.01 -20.78 -23.95
C ARG A 143 -0.34 -20.26 -22.68
N GLN A 144 0.49 -19.23 -22.81
CA GLN A 144 0.96 -18.40 -21.68
C GLN A 144 -0.18 -17.49 -21.14
N GLN A 145 -1.41 -17.96 -21.11
CA GLN A 145 -2.53 -17.18 -20.59
C GLN A 145 -2.67 -17.47 -19.10
N TYR A 146 -2.51 -16.42 -18.30
CA TYR A 146 -2.63 -16.46 -16.86
C TYR A 146 -4.06 -16.07 -16.48
N LEU A 147 -4.86 -17.04 -16.04
CA LEU A 147 -6.15 -16.74 -15.40
C LEU A 147 -6.05 -17.03 -13.90
N ASN A 148 -6.02 -15.96 -13.10
CA ASN A 148 -6.33 -16.05 -11.69
C ASN A 148 -7.84 -16.29 -11.54
N SER A 149 -8.19 -17.51 -11.18
CA SER A 149 -9.58 -17.93 -10.98
C SER A 149 -9.78 -18.30 -9.52
N ASN A 150 -10.98 -18.02 -9.02
CA ASN A 150 -11.40 -18.52 -7.72
C ASN A 150 -11.49 -20.05 -7.81
N CYS A 151 -10.74 -20.78 -6.99
CA CYS A 151 -10.59 -22.23 -7.12
C CYS A 151 -11.83 -23.04 -6.78
N ASN A 152 -12.90 -22.37 -6.37
CA ASN A 152 -14.20 -23.00 -6.12
C ASN A 152 -14.74 -23.77 -7.34
N LYS A 153 -14.25 -23.47 -8.55
CA LYS A 153 -14.62 -24.19 -9.79
C LYS A 153 -13.63 -25.29 -10.19
N VAL A 154 -12.45 -25.36 -9.57
CA VAL A 154 -11.46 -26.39 -9.85
C VAL A 154 -11.89 -27.68 -9.18
N THR A 155 -12.06 -28.73 -9.98
CA THR A 155 -12.41 -30.07 -9.49
C THR A 155 -11.18 -30.96 -9.48
N LYS A 156 -11.16 -31.99 -8.62
CA LYS A 156 -10.08 -33.00 -8.63
C LYS A 156 -9.88 -33.65 -10.00
N ALA A 157 -10.95 -33.75 -10.80
CA ALA A 157 -10.88 -34.28 -12.16
C ALA A 157 -10.07 -33.36 -13.10
N MET A 158 -10.18 -32.04 -12.96
CA MET A 158 -9.39 -31.07 -13.74
C MET A 158 -7.90 -31.11 -13.37
N CYS A 159 -7.60 -31.38 -12.11
CA CYS A 159 -6.23 -31.58 -11.62
C CYS A 159 -5.54 -32.85 -12.14
N SER A 160 -6.28 -33.80 -12.72
CA SER A 160 -5.73 -35.04 -13.28
C SER A 160 -5.48 -34.95 -14.79
N ASP A 161 -5.81 -33.82 -15.41
CA ASP A 161 -5.60 -33.57 -16.83
C ASP A 161 -4.12 -33.23 -17.09
N PRO A 162 -3.35 -34.05 -17.83
CA PRO A 162 -1.94 -33.81 -18.08
C PRO A 162 -1.67 -32.55 -18.93
N SER A 163 -2.67 -32.03 -19.63
CA SER A 163 -2.55 -30.81 -20.44
C SER A 163 -2.67 -29.51 -19.62
N ARG A 164 -2.98 -29.62 -18.32
CA ARG A 164 -3.23 -28.50 -17.43
C ARG A 164 -2.39 -28.63 -16.16
N THR A 165 -1.70 -27.56 -15.81
CA THR A 165 -1.01 -27.45 -14.52
C THR A 165 -1.67 -26.37 -13.69
N PHE A 166 -1.92 -26.66 -12.40
CA PHE A 166 -2.52 -25.72 -11.47
C PHE A 166 -1.50 -25.37 -10.39
N ASP A 167 -1.19 -24.07 -10.27
CA ASP A 167 -0.42 -23.52 -9.16
C ASP A 167 -1.40 -22.87 -8.18
N PHE A 168 -1.38 -23.31 -6.92
CA PHE A 168 -2.30 -22.82 -5.89
C PHE A 168 -1.55 -21.90 -4.95
N LYS A 169 -2.23 -20.83 -4.54
CA LYS A 169 -1.67 -19.82 -3.66
C LYS A 169 -2.72 -19.39 -2.65
N LEU A 170 -2.32 -19.20 -1.40
CA LEU A 170 -3.18 -18.53 -0.44
C LEU A 170 -3.14 -17.03 -0.71
N ASP A 171 -4.32 -16.43 -0.80
CA ASP A 171 -4.47 -15.00 -0.92
C ASP A 171 -5.40 -14.45 0.18
N LEU A 172 -5.25 -13.17 0.50
CA LEU A 172 -6.19 -12.48 1.36
C LEU A 172 -7.48 -12.20 0.61
N THR A 173 -8.60 -12.28 1.33
CA THR A 173 -9.89 -11.83 0.79
C THR A 173 -9.86 -10.33 0.51
N THR A 174 -10.59 -9.89 -0.51
CA THR A 174 -10.65 -8.48 -0.93
C THR A 174 -11.08 -7.57 0.22
N GLU A 175 -11.99 -8.05 1.08
CA GLU A 175 -12.47 -7.37 2.27
C GLU A 175 -11.33 -7.06 3.25
N ILE A 176 -10.45 -8.03 3.51
CA ILE A 176 -9.30 -7.82 4.39
C ILE A 176 -8.30 -6.84 3.78
N LYS A 177 -8.06 -6.94 2.46
CA LYS A 177 -7.21 -5.97 1.74
C LYS A 177 -7.76 -4.54 1.88
N LEU A 178 -9.08 -4.36 1.74
CA LEU A 178 -9.73 -3.07 1.95
C LEU A 178 -9.62 -2.61 3.41
N ILE A 179 -9.83 -3.50 4.39
CA ILE A 179 -9.67 -3.16 5.82
C ILE A 179 -8.25 -2.67 6.12
N LEU A 180 -7.23 -3.30 5.55
CA LEU A 180 -5.83 -2.88 5.72
C LEU A 180 -5.55 -1.54 5.07
N LEU A 181 -6.08 -1.33 3.87
CA LEU A 181 -5.95 -0.07 3.15
C LEU A 181 -6.62 1.07 3.94
N PHE A 182 -7.88 0.89 4.35
CA PHE A 182 -8.61 1.86 5.17
C PHE A 182 -7.97 2.03 6.55
N GLY A 183 -7.44 0.96 7.15
CA GLY A 183 -6.71 1.01 8.41
C GLY A 183 -5.46 1.88 8.29
N GLY A 184 -4.68 1.70 7.22
CA GLY A 184 -3.53 2.54 6.90
C GLY A 184 -3.93 3.99 6.66
N PHE A 185 -5.03 4.21 5.93
CA PHE A 185 -5.58 5.54 5.69
C PHE A 185 -5.99 6.25 6.98
N ILE A 186 -6.81 5.62 7.82
CA ILE A 186 -7.24 6.14 9.11
C ILE A 186 -6.02 6.40 9.99
N PHE A 187 -5.04 5.49 9.98
CA PHE A 187 -3.82 5.66 10.74
C PHE A 187 -3.03 6.90 10.28
N GLY A 188 -2.80 7.05 8.97
CA GLY A 188 -2.15 8.22 8.41
C GLY A 188 -2.92 9.51 8.73
N PHE A 189 -4.24 9.46 8.63
CA PHE A 189 -5.12 10.58 8.92
C PHE A 189 -5.27 10.90 10.41
N LEU A 190 -4.96 10.00 11.35
CA LEU A 190 -5.08 10.28 12.78
C LEU A 190 -3.73 10.48 13.48
N PHE A 191 -2.69 9.78 13.06
CA PHE A 191 -1.43 9.71 13.81
C PHE A 191 -0.24 10.30 13.06
N TRP A 192 -0.23 10.29 11.73
CA TRP A 192 0.97 10.72 11.01
C TRP A 192 1.25 12.24 11.16
N PRO A 193 2.50 12.62 11.45
CA PRO A 193 2.89 14.01 11.52
C PRO A 193 2.82 14.65 10.12
N GLN A 194 2.01 15.70 9.99
CA GLN A 194 1.97 16.47 8.76
C GLN A 194 2.98 17.61 8.83
N PHE A 195 3.89 17.65 7.86
CA PHE A 195 4.86 18.74 7.71
C PHE A 195 4.12 20.06 7.56
N GLN A 196 4.27 20.92 8.56
CA GLN A 196 3.73 22.26 8.59
C GLN A 196 4.61 23.16 7.74
N TYR A 197 4.03 23.82 6.73
CA TYR A 197 4.62 25.06 6.27
C TYR A 197 4.34 26.11 7.35
N PRO A 198 5.35 26.82 7.87
CA PRO A 198 5.08 27.97 8.70
C PRO A 198 4.27 28.96 7.86
N ASP A 199 3.04 29.26 8.29
CA ASP A 199 2.16 30.20 7.60
C ASP A 199 2.92 31.52 7.36
N GLU A 200 3.19 31.83 6.09
CA GLU A 200 3.81 33.10 5.68
C GLU A 200 2.90 34.31 5.99
N HIS A 201 1.63 34.08 6.35
CA HIS A 201 0.69 35.13 6.74
C HIS A 201 1.05 35.85 8.06
N LEU A 202 2.02 35.35 8.83
CA LEU A 202 2.57 36.08 9.99
C LEU A 202 3.73 37.02 9.64
N ARG A 203 4.14 37.12 8.36
CA ARG A 203 5.25 37.99 7.93
C ARG A 203 4.83 39.37 7.42
N THR A 204 3.55 39.63 7.20
CA THR A 204 3.06 40.92 6.64
C THR A 204 2.49 41.87 7.70
N SER A 205 2.66 41.59 8.99
CA SER A 205 2.15 42.44 10.07
C SER A 205 3.23 43.19 10.86
N PHE A 206 4.35 43.55 10.22
CA PHE A 206 5.36 44.45 10.77
C PHE A 206 5.77 45.51 9.74
#